data_AF-A0A6F9EGM6-F1
#
_entry.id   AF-A0A6F9EGM6-F1
#
_cell.length_a   1.000
_cell.length_b   1.000
_cell.length_c   1.000
_cell.angle_alpha   90.00
_cell.angle_beta   90.00
_cell.angle_gamma   90.00
#
_symmetry.space_group_name_H-M   'P 1'
#
loop_
_entity.id
_entity.type
_entity.pdbx_description
1 polymer ?
#
loop_
_entity_poly.entity_id
_entity_poly.type
_entity_poly.pdbx_seq_one_letter_code
_entity_poly.pdbx_strand_id
1 'polypeptide(L)'
;MISGRLRAHRRLKVHVVGCTEFWEEGGKQQEAHWAWVSGQPLTAQNVVNRCNRAARHRWDIEEQILTEKHRGYEYEHLYSTDWTAMRNWHVLMHLGHLVNVMALHTEGLMKKVRELGFSGTLKFLYESWTQGWMDRDWLLARCQGPPRLTMAF
;
A
#
# COMPACT_ATOMS: atom_id res chain seq x y z
N MET A 1 2.32 -43.48 -29.56
CA MET A 1 3.34 -42.42 -29.42
C MET A 1 2.71 -41.22 -28.72
N ILE A 2 2.96 -41.04 -27.42
CA ILE A 2 2.48 -39.88 -26.66
C ILE A 2 3.60 -38.84 -26.68
N SER A 3 3.41 -37.77 -27.47
CA SER A 3 4.32 -36.64 -27.54
C SER A 3 4.25 -35.86 -26.21
N GLY A 4 5.29 -35.98 -25.39
CA GLY A 4 5.47 -35.19 -24.18
C GLY A 4 5.84 -33.75 -24.53
N ARG A 5 4.92 -32.81 -24.27
CA ARG A 5 5.19 -31.37 -24.36
C ARG A 5 6.13 -30.97 -23.22
N LEU A 6 7.43 -30.83 -23.51
CA LEU A 6 8.40 -30.24 -22.58
C LEU A 6 7.94 -28.81 -22.22
N ARG A 7 7.75 -28.53 -20.93
CA ARG A 7 7.42 -27.18 -20.42
C ARG A 7 8.58 -26.24 -20.77
N ALA A 8 8.31 -25.24 -21.62
CA ALA A 8 9.27 -24.19 -21.92
C ALA A 8 9.60 -23.40 -20.64
N HIS A 9 10.87 -23.41 -20.23
CA HIS A 9 11.35 -22.61 -19.10
C HIS A 9 11.25 -21.12 -19.44
N ARG A 10 10.45 -20.36 -18.69
CA ARG A 10 10.41 -18.90 -18.78
C ARG A 10 11.59 -18.32 -18.00
N ARG A 11 12.44 -17.55 -18.67
CA ARG A 11 13.53 -16.79 -18.03
C ARG A 11 13.00 -15.41 -17.66
N LEU A 12 13.11 -15.04 -16.39
CA LEU A 12 12.78 -13.71 -15.89
C LEU A 12 14.06 -13.01 -15.43
N LYS A 13 14.33 -11.82 -15.97
CA LYS A 13 15.40 -10.97 -15.44
C LYS A 13 14.91 -10.30 -14.16
N VAL A 14 15.69 -10.45 -13.09
CA VAL A 14 15.45 -9.78 -11.81
C VAL A 14 16.69 -9.03 -11.38
N HIS A 15 16.49 -7.98 -10.60
CA HIS A 15 17.54 -7.19 -9.97
C HIS A 15 17.53 -7.48 -8.48
N VAL A 16 18.70 -7.72 -7.90
CA VAL A 16 18.85 -8.06 -6.48
C VAL A 16 19.84 -7.10 -5.86
N VAL A 17 19.57 -6.66 -4.63
CA VAL A 17 20.51 -5.88 -3.84
C VAL A 17 20.48 -6.34 -2.39
N GLY A 18 21.66 -6.45 -1.78
CA GLY A 18 21.84 -6.70 -0.36
C GLY A 18 22.25 -5.41 0.35
N CYS A 19 21.77 -5.22 1.58
CA CYS A 19 22.22 -4.15 2.46
C CYS A 19 22.44 -4.72 3.84
N THR A 20 23.61 -4.41 4.40
CA THR A 20 23.91 -4.65 5.80
C THR A 20 23.93 -3.29 6.49
N GLU A 21 23.15 -3.16 7.54
CA GLU A 21 23.09 -1.95 8.36
C GLU A 21 23.68 -2.23 9.73
N PHE A 22 24.38 -1.24 10.26
CA PHE A 22 24.95 -1.27 11.60
C PHE A 22 24.47 -0.03 12.35
N TRP A 23 24.11 -0.21 13.62
CA TRP A 23 23.78 0.90 14.52
C TRP A 23 24.19 0.55 15.95
N GLU A 24 24.25 1.54 16.83
CA GLU A 24 24.47 1.30 18.26
C GLU A 24 23.16 1.45 19.02
N GLU A 25 22.88 0.49 19.89
CA GLU A 25 21.72 0.54 20.78
C GLU A 25 22.13 0.01 22.16
N GLY A 26 21.97 0.85 23.19
CA GLY A 26 22.37 0.52 24.56
C GLY A 26 23.87 0.19 24.71
N GLY A 27 24.74 0.83 23.92
CA GLY A 27 26.20 0.59 23.96
C GLY A 27 26.65 -0.73 23.32
N LYS A 28 25.76 -1.42 22.59
CA LYS A 28 26.08 -2.62 21.80
C LYS A 28 25.88 -2.31 20.32
N GLN A 29 26.83 -2.77 19.51
CA GLN A 29 26.72 -2.72 18.06
C GLN A 29 25.69 -3.77 17.60
N GLN A 30 24.70 -3.31 16.86
CA GLN A 30 23.66 -4.11 16.23
C GLN A 30 23.93 -4.20 14.73
N GLU A 31 23.40 -5.25 14.11
CA GLU A 31 23.49 -5.48 12.67
C GLU A 31 22.17 -6.04 12.13
N ALA A 32 21.79 -5.62 10.92
CA ALA A 32 20.68 -6.20 10.18
C ALA A 32 21.04 -6.40 8.71
N HIS A 33 20.62 -7.53 8.15
CA HIS A 33 20.79 -7.85 6.75
C HIS A 33 19.46 -7.81 6.01
N TRP A 34 19.46 -7.11 4.88
CA TRP A 34 18.31 -6.93 4.01
C TRP A 34 18.67 -7.38 2.60
N ALA A 35 17.73 -8.05 1.95
CA ALA A 35 17.85 -8.42 0.53
C ALA A 35 16.56 -8.06 -0.18
N TRP A 36 16.66 -7.23 -1.23
CA TRP A 36 15.51 -6.85 -2.06
C TRP A 36 15.64 -7.46 -3.45
N VAL A 37 14.52 -7.94 -3.96
CA VAL A 37 14.37 -8.45 -5.33
C VAL A 37 13.36 -7.58 -6.07
N SER A 38 13.72 -7.13 -7.27
CA SER A 38 12.90 -6.24 -8.09
C SER A 38 12.87 -6.68 -9.54
N GLY A 39 11.67 -6.70 -10.13
CA GLY A 39 11.51 -6.86 -11.59
C GLY A 39 11.91 -5.61 -12.38
N GLN A 40 12.09 -4.47 -11.70
CA GLN A 40 12.54 -3.21 -12.29
C GLN A 40 14.02 -2.92 -11.96
N PRO A 41 14.77 -2.20 -12.82
CA PRO A 41 16.19 -1.93 -12.60
C PRO A 41 16.53 -1.24 -11.28
N LEU A 42 17.53 -1.79 -10.59
CA LEU A 42 18.18 -1.18 -9.43
C LEU A 42 19.55 -0.64 -9.87
N THR A 43 19.82 0.61 -9.54
CA THR A 43 21.08 1.31 -9.85
C THR A 43 21.59 2.00 -8.60
N ALA A 44 22.87 2.38 -8.59
CA ALA A 44 23.47 3.13 -7.47
C ALA A 44 22.69 4.42 -7.14
N GLN A 45 22.08 5.05 -8.15
CA GLN A 45 21.33 6.30 -7.99
C GLN A 45 19.93 6.09 -7.39
N ASN A 46 19.29 4.95 -7.65
CA ASN A 46 17.89 4.72 -7.24
C ASN A 46 17.74 3.76 -6.05
N VAL A 47 18.79 3.02 -5.69
CA VAL A 47 18.72 1.94 -4.70
C VAL A 47 18.23 2.42 -3.33
N VAL A 48 18.73 3.56 -2.84
CA VAL A 48 18.32 4.12 -1.53
C VAL A 48 16.84 4.50 -1.54
N ASN A 49 16.36 5.16 -2.58
CA ASN A 49 14.96 5.56 -2.67
C ASN A 49 14.04 4.34 -2.79
N ARG A 50 14.39 3.36 -3.62
CA ARG A 50 13.53 2.20 -3.87
C ARG A 50 13.55 1.17 -2.75
N CYS A 51 14.71 0.92 -2.16
CA CYS A 51 14.87 -0.11 -1.13
C CYS A 51 14.62 0.48 0.27
N ASN A 52 15.36 1.52 0.65
CA ASN A 52 15.25 2.06 2.01
C ASN A 52 14.04 2.97 2.18
N ARG A 53 13.75 3.88 1.24
CA ARG A 53 12.65 4.85 1.38
C ARG A 53 11.31 4.42 0.82
N ALA A 54 11.21 3.27 0.17
CA ALA A 54 9.94 2.78 -0.34
C ALA A 54 9.65 1.39 0.22
N ALA A 55 10.54 0.41 0.02
CA ALA A 55 10.28 -0.95 0.50
C ALA A 55 10.22 -1.07 2.03
N ARG A 56 10.86 -0.18 2.81
CA ARG A 56 10.73 -0.18 4.28
C ARG A 56 9.35 0.25 4.78
N HIS A 57 8.63 1.08 4.01
CA HIS A 57 7.23 1.42 4.31
C HIS A 57 6.29 0.20 4.21
N ARG A 58 6.79 -0.99 3.85
CA ARG A 58 6.05 -2.24 4.07
C ARG A 58 5.64 -2.38 5.54
N TRP A 59 6.46 -1.91 6.48
CA TRP A 59 6.14 -1.95 7.90
C TRP A 59 4.83 -1.21 8.22
N ASP A 60 4.53 -0.14 7.49
CA ASP A 60 3.30 0.64 7.65
C ASP A 60 2.04 -0.22 7.45
N ILE A 61 2.12 -1.31 6.66
CA ILE A 61 1.01 -2.27 6.50
C ILE A 61 0.72 -2.99 7.83
N GLU A 62 1.76 -3.39 8.56
CA GLU A 62 1.62 -4.04 9.87
C GLU A 62 1.07 -3.04 10.90
N GLU A 63 1.54 -1.79 10.88
CA GLU A 63 1.02 -0.73 11.74
C GLU A 63 -0.46 -0.42 11.46
N GLN A 64 -0.87 -0.39 10.20
CA GLN A 64 -2.28 -0.21 9.83
C GLN A 64 -3.15 -1.37 10.31
N ILE A 65 -2.69 -2.62 10.20
CA ILE A 65 -3.40 -3.79 10.74
C ILE A 65 -3.49 -3.69 12.27
N LEU A 66 -2.42 -3.30 12.96
CA LEU A 66 -2.46 -3.09 14.42
C LEU A 66 -3.44 -1.98 14.82
N THR A 67 -3.55 -0.94 14.01
CA THR A 67 -4.54 0.13 14.19
C THR A 67 -5.96 -0.41 14.07
N GLU A 68 -6.25 -1.21 13.05
CA GLU A 68 -7.56 -1.86 12.90
C GLU A 68 -7.88 -2.79 14.07
N LYS A 69 -6.89 -3.55 14.57
CA LYS A 69 -7.09 -4.45 15.71
C LYS A 69 -7.37 -3.72 17.02
N HIS A 70 -6.63 -2.65 17.31
CA HIS A 70 -6.55 -2.11 18.68
C HIS A 70 -6.99 -0.66 18.84
N ARG A 71 -7.29 0.08 17.76
CA ARG A 71 -7.58 1.53 17.82
C ARG A 71 -9.01 1.85 17.37
N GLY A 72 -9.98 1.07 17.87
CA GLY A 72 -11.41 1.40 17.78
C GLY A 72 -12.17 0.81 16.59
N TYR A 73 -11.49 0.07 15.69
CA TYR A 73 -12.19 -0.75 14.68
C TYR A 73 -12.51 -2.15 15.18
N GLU A 74 -11.87 -2.59 16.27
CA GLU A 74 -12.10 -3.89 16.92
C GLU A 74 -12.06 -5.06 15.92
N TYR A 75 -11.07 -5.06 15.03
CA TYR A 75 -11.00 -5.98 13.90
C TYR A 75 -11.03 -7.48 14.30
N GLU A 76 -10.66 -7.81 15.53
CA GLU A 76 -10.66 -9.19 16.05
C GLU A 76 -12.01 -9.59 16.68
N HIS A 77 -12.98 -8.67 16.74
CA HIS A 77 -14.28 -8.92 17.36
C HIS A 77 -15.19 -9.78 16.48
N LEU A 78 -15.84 -10.77 17.09
CA LEU A 78 -16.76 -11.69 16.42
C LEU A 78 -18.16 -11.07 16.30
N TYR A 79 -18.37 -10.20 15.31
CA TYR A 79 -19.67 -9.56 15.06
C TYR A 79 -20.74 -10.50 14.48
N SER A 80 -20.35 -11.65 13.93
CA SER A 80 -21.27 -12.66 13.42
C SER A 80 -20.61 -14.03 13.42
N THR A 81 -21.41 -15.08 13.60
CA THR A 81 -20.99 -16.48 13.42
C THR A 81 -21.23 -16.98 11.99
N ASP A 82 -21.92 -16.21 11.15
CA ASP A 82 -22.03 -16.49 9.72
C ASP A 82 -20.75 -16.06 9.00
N TRP A 83 -20.13 -16.98 8.27
CA TRP A 83 -18.85 -16.75 7.60
C TRP A 83 -18.93 -15.63 6.55
N THR A 84 -20.04 -15.54 5.83
CA THR A 84 -20.22 -14.55 4.77
C THR A 84 -20.40 -13.15 5.37
N ALA A 85 -21.22 -13.03 6.40
CA ALA A 85 -21.41 -11.80 7.16
C ALA A 85 -20.10 -11.33 7.79
N MET A 86 -19.33 -12.24 8.40
CA MET A 86 -18.03 -11.92 9.00
C MET A 86 -17.04 -11.39 7.96
N ARG A 87 -16.93 -12.03 6.79
CA ARG A 87 -16.06 -11.56 5.69
C ARG A 87 -16.49 -10.18 5.19
N ASN A 88 -17.80 -9.97 5.01
CA ASN A 88 -18.32 -8.68 4.57
C ASN A 88 -18.02 -7.59 5.59
N TRP A 89 -18.16 -7.88 6.89
CA TRP A 89 -17.80 -6.95 7.96
C TRP A 89 -16.33 -6.56 7.93
N HIS A 90 -15.42 -7.52 7.76
CA HIS A 90 -13.98 -7.22 7.67
C HIS A 90 -13.66 -6.28 6.49
N VAL A 91 -14.28 -6.51 5.33
CA VAL A 91 -14.11 -5.62 4.17
C VAL A 91 -14.66 -4.22 4.45
N LEU A 92 -15.83 -4.12 5.11
CA LEU A 92 -16.40 -2.83 5.49
C LEU A 92 -15.51 -2.07 6.48
N MET A 93 -14.86 -2.75 7.42
CA MET A 93 -13.91 -2.12 8.34
C MET A 93 -12.70 -1.54 7.61
N HIS A 94 -12.09 -2.29 6.68
CA HIS A 94 -10.99 -1.75 5.87
C HIS A 94 -11.41 -0.53 5.05
N LEU A 95 -12.62 -0.54 4.47
CA LEU A 95 -13.16 0.62 3.76
C LEU A 95 -13.39 1.82 4.70
N GLY A 96 -13.91 1.58 5.90
CA GLY A 96 -14.07 2.61 6.92
C GLY A 96 -12.73 3.20 7.34
N HIS A 97 -11.73 2.36 7.60
CA HIS A 97 -10.38 2.78 7.94
C HIS A 97 -9.74 3.60 6.81
N LEU A 98 -9.86 3.16 5.55
CA LEU A 98 -9.38 3.91 4.40
C LEU A 98 -10.00 5.32 4.32
N VAL A 99 -11.31 5.43 4.53
CA VAL A 99 -12.00 6.75 4.55
C VAL A 99 -11.49 7.61 5.71
N ASN A 100 -11.27 7.04 6.88
CA ASN A 100 -10.72 7.77 8.02
C ASN A 100 -9.28 8.26 7.76
N VAL A 101 -8.42 7.42 7.18
CA VAL A 101 -7.08 7.83 6.75
C VAL A 101 -7.14 8.97 5.73
N MET A 102 -8.03 8.88 4.74
CA MET A 102 -8.22 9.98 3.77
C MET A 102 -8.73 11.26 4.44
N ALA A 103 -9.61 11.16 5.43
CA ALA A 103 -10.13 12.31 6.16
C ALA A 103 -9.04 12.99 7.01
N LEU A 104 -8.15 12.20 7.62
CA LEU A 104 -7.04 12.70 8.45
C LEU A 104 -5.92 13.33 7.62
N HIS A 105 -5.60 12.74 6.46
CA HIS A 105 -4.39 13.08 5.71
C HIS A 105 -4.64 13.84 4.40
N THR A 106 -5.90 14.11 4.03
CA THR A 106 -6.21 14.84 2.80
C THR A 106 -7.25 15.94 3.01
N GLU A 107 -6.97 17.13 2.51
CA GLU A 107 -7.98 18.19 2.40
C GLU A 107 -8.99 17.91 1.26
N GLY A 108 -8.58 17.07 0.30
CA GLY A 108 -9.35 16.75 -0.90
C GLY A 108 -10.67 16.05 -0.61
N LEU A 109 -10.69 15.16 0.40
CA LEU A 109 -11.93 14.46 0.77
C LEU A 109 -12.98 15.44 1.28
N MET A 110 -12.61 16.33 2.21
CA MET A 110 -13.55 17.33 2.76
C MET A 110 -14.03 18.32 1.70
N LYS A 111 -13.16 18.69 0.74
CA LYS A 111 -13.58 19.49 -0.42
C LYS A 111 -14.65 18.77 -1.24
N LYS A 112 -14.48 17.47 -1.52
CA LYS A 112 -15.47 16.67 -2.24
C LYS A 112 -16.79 16.53 -1.50
N VAL A 113 -16.76 16.35 -0.18
CA VAL A 113 -17.96 16.32 0.66
C VAL A 113 -18.73 17.63 0.59
N ARG A 114 -18.05 18.79 0.61
CA ARG A 114 -18.70 20.10 0.44
C ARG A 114 -19.30 20.31 -0.95
N GLU A 115 -18.64 19.80 -2.00
CA GLU A 115 -19.08 19.95 -3.39
C GLU A 115 -20.24 19.01 -3.76
N LEU A 116 -20.18 17.75 -3.32
CA LEU A 116 -21.05 16.67 -3.80
C LEU A 116 -22.01 16.13 -2.72
N GLY A 117 -21.85 16.56 -1.47
CA GLY A 117 -22.49 15.92 -0.32
C GLY A 117 -21.91 14.54 -0.01
N PHE A 118 -22.39 13.91 1.06
CA PHE A 118 -21.90 12.60 1.50
C PHE A 118 -22.16 11.49 0.48
N SER A 119 -23.40 11.32 0.04
CA SER A 119 -23.78 10.28 -0.94
C SER A 119 -23.10 10.49 -2.30
N GLY A 120 -22.96 11.74 -2.74
CA GLY A 120 -22.25 12.06 -3.97
C GLY A 120 -20.75 11.75 -3.87
N THR A 121 -20.14 11.99 -2.71
CA THR A 121 -18.72 11.63 -2.45
C THR A 121 -18.53 10.12 -2.41
N LEU A 122 -19.41 9.37 -1.75
CA LEU A 122 -19.35 7.90 -1.76
C LEU A 122 -19.49 7.33 -3.18
N LYS A 123 -20.43 7.87 -3.97
CA LYS A 123 -20.58 7.50 -5.38
C LYS A 123 -19.30 7.81 -6.16
N PHE A 124 -18.72 9.01 -5.99
CA PHE A 124 -17.47 9.39 -6.64
C PHE A 124 -16.31 8.45 -6.27
N LEU A 125 -16.15 8.09 -4.99
CA LEU A 125 -15.12 7.15 -4.56
C LEU A 125 -15.34 5.76 -5.16
N TYR A 126 -16.57 5.26 -5.12
CA TYR A 126 -16.94 3.98 -5.71
C TYR A 126 -16.65 3.95 -7.21
N GLU A 127 -17.07 4.96 -7.97
CA GLU A 127 -16.80 5.07 -9.40
C GLU A 127 -15.30 5.20 -9.69
N SER A 128 -14.56 5.93 -8.85
CA SER A 128 -13.10 6.04 -8.96
C SER A 128 -12.37 4.72 -8.79
N TRP A 129 -12.82 3.88 -7.85
CA TRP A 129 -12.21 2.57 -7.60
C TRP A 129 -12.65 1.49 -8.59
N THR A 130 -13.86 1.60 -9.15
CA THR A 130 -14.43 0.53 -9.99
C THR A 130 -14.40 0.82 -11.48
N GLN A 131 -14.52 2.09 -11.89
CA GLN A 131 -14.69 2.45 -13.31
C GLN A 131 -13.38 2.85 -14.00
N GLY A 132 -12.26 2.86 -13.28
CA GLY A 132 -10.93 2.97 -13.90
C GLY A 132 -10.72 4.19 -14.78
N TRP A 133 -11.52 5.26 -14.60
CA TRP A 133 -11.35 6.52 -15.34
C TRP A 133 -10.03 7.21 -15.02
N MET A 134 -9.34 6.76 -13.96
CA MET A 134 -7.92 7.00 -13.75
C MET A 134 -7.12 6.34 -14.88
N ASP A 135 -6.96 7.10 -15.96
CA ASP A 135 -6.03 6.78 -17.03
C ASP A 135 -4.65 6.52 -16.42
N ARG A 136 -4.17 5.29 -16.64
CA ARG A 136 -2.87 4.82 -16.15
C ARG A 136 -1.75 5.71 -16.65
N ASP A 137 -1.81 6.17 -17.90
CA ASP A 137 -0.76 6.98 -18.49
C ASP A 137 -0.78 8.39 -17.89
N TRP A 138 -1.97 8.95 -17.65
CA TRP A 138 -2.15 10.19 -16.90
C TRP A 138 -1.61 10.09 -15.46
N LEU A 139 -1.90 9.00 -14.73
CA LEU A 139 -1.38 8.78 -13.38
C LEU A 139 0.14 8.65 -13.37
N LEU A 140 0.72 7.88 -14.29
CA LEU A 140 2.16 7.70 -14.39
C LEU A 140 2.86 9.03 -14.71
N ALA A 141 2.29 9.85 -15.59
CA ALA A 141 2.80 11.21 -15.85
C ALA A 141 2.78 12.09 -14.59
N ARG A 142 1.74 11.96 -13.76
CA ARG A 142 1.63 12.68 -12.47
C ARG A 142 2.68 12.20 -11.45
N CYS A 143 2.93 10.90 -11.38
CA CYS A 143 3.94 10.30 -10.50
C CYS A 143 5.39 10.62 -10.90
N GLN A 144 5.64 10.96 -12.17
CA GLN A 144 6.95 11.40 -12.65
C GLN A 144 7.24 12.87 -12.33
N GLY A 145 6.23 13.66 -11.96
CA GLY A 145 6.40 15.02 -11.48
C GLY A 145 6.97 15.05 -10.04
N PRO A 146 7.62 16.15 -9.63
CA PRO A 146 8.09 16.30 -8.25
C PRO A 146 6.91 16.13 -7.28
N PRO A 147 7.01 15.28 -6.24
CA PRO A 147 5.92 15.04 -5.31
C PRO A 147 5.58 16.35 -4.61
N ARG A 148 4.33 16.80 -4.77
CA ARG A 148 3.78 17.91 -3.99
C ARG A 148 3.14 17.32 -2.75
N LEU A 149 3.94 17.19 -1.69
CA LEU A 149 3.41 16.97 -0.35
C LEU A 149 2.93 18.34 0.16
N THR A 150 1.63 18.54 0.23
CA THR A 150 1.07 19.65 1.00
C THR A 150 0.93 19.15 2.43
N MET A 151 1.74 19.65 3.35
CA MET A 151 1.47 19.45 4.77
C MET A 151 0.19 20.22 5.09
N ALA A 152 -0.89 19.51 5.42
CA ALA A 152 -2.04 20.10 6.06
C ALA A 152 -1.63 20.42 7.50
N PHE A 153 -1.64 21.70 7.87
CA PHE A 153 -1.44 22.17 9.24
C PHE A 153 -2.77 22.16 10.00
#